data_AF-A0A6D1P045-F1
#
_entry.id   AF-A0A6D1P045-F1
#
_cell.length_a   1.000
_cell.length_b   1.000
_cell.length_c   1.000
_cell.angle_alpha   90.00
_cell.angle_beta   90.00
_cell.angle_gamma   90.00
#
_symmetry.space_group_name_H-M   'P 1'
#
loop_
_entity.id
_entity.type
_entity.pdbx_description
1 polymer ?
#
loop_
_entity_poly.entity_id
_entity_poly.type
_entity_poly.pdbx_seq_one_letter_code
_entity_poly.pdbx_strand_id
1 'polypeptide(L)'
;MITLWEIDGFGEISHTVKTLVQDNDYDLVSHDVLLAHAYHQTEEGLGYRVHPSYDSLAPVDFEPTMQSRYIKESDLSHDVWETYSWGEFLRSREETFLAMTISSSRLNHPAFIRGNRLPQTDQAIIISS
;
A
#
# COMPACT_ATOMS: atom_id res chain seq x y z
N MET A 1 9.36 -6.07 2.35
CA MET A 1 8.28 -6.54 3.24
C MET A 1 7.80 -7.88 2.75
N ILE A 2 7.53 -8.83 3.65
CA ILE A 2 6.88 -10.10 3.31
C ILE A 2 5.62 -10.17 4.16
N THR A 3 4.48 -10.40 3.51
CA THR A 3 3.19 -10.61 4.18
C THR A 3 2.67 -11.99 3.81
N LEU A 4 2.23 -12.74 4.81
CA LEU A 4 1.71 -14.09 4.67
C LEU A 4 0.29 -14.14 5.23
N TRP A 5 -0.61 -14.83 4.54
CA TRP A 5 -1.98 -15.09 5.00
C TRP A 5 -2.29 -16.57 4.84
N GLU A 6 -2.76 -17.21 5.90
CA GLU A 6 -3.35 -18.54 5.82
C GLU A 6 -4.84 -18.39 5.58
N ILE A 7 -5.34 -18.84 4.42
CA ILE A 7 -6.78 -18.80 4.11
C ILE A 7 -7.33 -20.21 4.16
N ASP A 8 -8.34 -20.42 5.00
CA ASP A 8 -8.98 -21.73 5.15
C ASP A 8 -9.54 -22.24 3.81
N GLY A 9 -9.24 -23.50 3.50
CA GLY A 9 -9.57 -24.12 2.21
C GLY A 9 -8.70 -23.69 1.02
N PHE A 10 -7.82 -22.70 1.17
CA PHE A 10 -6.98 -22.17 0.08
C PHE A 10 -5.48 -22.18 0.39
N GLY A 11 -5.07 -22.40 1.65
CA GLY A 11 -3.67 -22.50 2.09
C GLY A 11 -2.94 -21.16 2.21
N GLU A 12 -1.62 -21.23 2.42
CA GLU A 12 -0.78 -20.03 2.61
C GLU A 12 -0.65 -19.19 1.35
N ILE A 13 -0.81 -17.89 1.47
CA ILE A 13 -0.68 -16.89 0.43
C ILE A 13 0.45 -15.94 0.79
N SER A 14 1.29 -15.57 -0.16
CA SER A 14 2.46 -14.71 0.10
C SER A 14 2.56 -13.49 -0.82
N HIS A 15 2.85 -12.33 -0.22
CA HIS A 15 3.17 -11.10 -0.95
C HIS A 15 4.54 -10.62 -0.54
N THR A 16 5.45 -10.55 -1.50
CA THR A 16 6.82 -10.08 -1.29
C THR A 16 7.04 -8.78 -2.04
N VAL A 17 7.28 -7.71 -1.29
CA VAL A 17 7.56 -6.38 -1.84
C VAL A 17 9.02 -6.02 -1.57
N LYS A 18 9.81 -5.89 -2.62
CA LYS A 18 11.18 -5.35 -2.59
C LYS A 18 11.10 -3.83 -2.67
N THR A 19 11.33 -3.15 -1.55
CA THR A 19 11.30 -1.69 -1.50
C THR A 19 12.68 -1.12 -1.80
N LEU A 20 12.76 -0.21 -2.78
CA LEU A 20 13.95 0.56 -3.13
C LEU A 20 13.72 2.03 -2.81
N VAL A 21 14.72 2.70 -2.21
CA VAL A 21 14.64 4.13 -1.90
C VAL A 21 15.67 4.84 -2.78
N GLN A 22 15.21 5.81 -3.57
CA GLN A 22 16.07 6.64 -4.43
C GLN A 22 15.81 8.12 -4.12
N ASP A 23 16.14 8.51 -2.90
CA ASP A 23 16.13 9.89 -2.45
C ASP A 23 17.22 10.07 -1.39
N ASN A 24 17.91 11.21 -1.44
CA ASN A 24 18.94 11.58 -0.46
C ASN A 24 18.52 12.80 0.37
N ASP A 25 17.39 13.43 0.06
CA ASP A 25 16.96 14.68 0.69
C ASP A 25 15.98 14.44 1.84
N TYR A 26 15.20 13.36 1.78
CA TYR A 26 14.18 13.02 2.78
C TYR A 26 14.55 11.77 3.58
N ASP A 27 14.19 11.79 4.87
CA ASP A 27 14.66 10.86 5.89
C ASP A 27 13.62 9.81 6.31
N LEU A 28 12.39 9.89 5.78
CA LEU A 28 11.36 8.87 5.99
C LEU A 28 10.84 8.31 4.66
N VAL A 29 10.30 7.11 4.74
CA VAL A 29 9.66 6.38 3.65
C VAL A 29 8.18 6.14 3.98
N SER A 30 7.29 6.26 3.00
CA SER A 30 5.88 5.88 3.11
C SER A 30 5.56 4.71 2.18
N HIS A 31 4.88 3.70 2.72
CA HIS A 31 4.25 2.62 1.96
C HIS A 31 2.76 2.87 1.68
N ASP A 32 2.16 3.88 2.31
CA ASP A 32 0.79 4.33 2.03
C ASP A 32 0.84 5.46 0.99
N VAL A 33 0.79 5.07 -0.28
CA VAL A 33 0.95 5.96 -1.44
C VAL A 33 -0.30 6.79 -1.66
N LEU A 34 -1.47 6.16 -1.63
CA LEU A 34 -2.76 6.85 -1.81
C LEU A 34 -2.93 8.02 -0.82
N LEU A 35 -2.66 7.78 0.46
CA LEU A 35 -2.76 8.82 1.48
C LEU A 35 -1.67 9.88 1.27
N ALA A 36 -0.42 9.46 1.08
CA ALA A 36 0.70 10.39 0.92
C ALA A 36 0.55 11.30 -0.31
N HIS A 37 0.07 10.74 -1.43
CA HIS A 37 -0.09 11.43 -2.71
C HIS A 37 -1.18 12.51 -2.68
N ALA A 38 -2.32 12.23 -2.02
CA ALA A 38 -3.39 13.21 -1.85
C ALA A 38 -2.92 14.47 -1.08
N TYR A 39 -1.96 14.30 -0.14
CA TYR A 39 -1.43 15.41 0.64
C TYR A 39 -0.42 16.31 -0.09
N HIS A 40 0.18 15.93 -1.23
CA HIS A 40 0.92 16.93 -2.06
C HIS A 40 -0.06 17.94 -2.54
N GLN A 41 -1.15 17.41 -3.15
CA GLN A 41 -1.83 18.16 -4.20
C GLN A 41 -2.55 19.35 -3.58
N THR A 42 -2.66 19.34 -2.26
CA THR A 42 -3.31 20.32 -1.41
C THR A 42 -2.34 21.27 -0.73
N GLU A 43 -1.06 20.92 -0.53
CA GLU A 43 -0.09 21.78 0.16
C GLU A 43 1.30 21.75 -0.52
N GLU A 44 1.48 22.63 -1.52
CA GLU A 44 2.79 22.94 -2.09
C GLU A 44 3.76 23.34 -0.97
N GLY A 45 4.82 22.56 -0.78
CA GLY A 45 5.83 22.80 0.26
C GLY A 45 5.85 21.77 1.40
N LEU A 46 4.87 20.86 1.50
CA LEU A 46 4.91 19.77 2.48
C LEU A 46 5.83 18.61 2.12
N GLY A 47 6.46 18.64 0.95
CA GLY A 47 7.60 17.79 0.63
C GLY A 47 7.30 16.29 0.72
N TYR A 48 6.65 15.76 -0.31
CA TYR A 48 6.84 14.37 -0.66
C TYR A 48 7.58 14.28 -1.98
N ARG A 49 8.26 13.17 -2.19
CA ARG A 49 8.80 12.82 -3.49
C ARG A 49 8.29 11.46 -3.92
N VAL A 50 7.70 11.46 -5.09
CA VAL A 50 7.37 10.26 -5.85
C VAL A 50 8.51 10.05 -6.84
N HIS A 51 8.89 8.80 -7.06
CA HIS A 51 9.90 8.50 -8.06
C HIS A 51 9.40 8.86 -9.47
N PRO A 52 10.22 9.48 -10.35
CA PRO A 52 9.78 9.92 -11.69
C PRO A 52 9.16 8.83 -12.57
N SER A 53 9.47 7.55 -12.31
CA SER A 53 8.82 6.42 -12.98
C SER A 53 7.30 6.37 -12.79
N TYR A 54 6.75 7.11 -11.84
CA TYR A 54 5.33 7.15 -11.53
C TYR A 54 4.66 8.49 -11.91
N ASP A 55 5.38 9.43 -12.53
CA ASP A 55 4.87 10.79 -12.83
C ASP A 55 3.56 10.80 -13.64
N SER A 56 3.32 9.76 -14.46
CA SER A 56 2.12 9.63 -15.29
C SER A 56 1.13 8.58 -14.79
N LEU A 57 1.31 8.03 -13.58
CA LEU A 57 0.49 6.96 -13.04
C LEU A 57 -0.35 7.46 -11.86
N ALA A 58 -1.57 6.95 -11.70
CA ALA A 58 -2.29 7.18 -10.47
C ALA A 58 -1.68 6.32 -9.34
N PRO A 59 -1.72 6.75 -8.07
CA PRO A 59 -1.24 5.95 -6.92
C PRO A 59 -1.67 4.49 -6.92
N VAL A 60 -2.94 4.25 -7.26
CA VAL A 60 -3.53 2.90 -7.32
C VAL A 60 -2.86 1.98 -8.36
N ASP A 61 -2.20 2.56 -9.37
CA ASP A 61 -1.57 1.81 -10.46
C ASP A 61 -0.16 1.32 -10.11
N PHE A 62 0.49 1.89 -9.09
CA PHE A 62 1.85 1.53 -8.69
C PHE A 62 2.02 1.20 -7.20
N GLU A 63 0.98 1.41 -6.39
CA GLU A 63 0.96 0.95 -5.02
C GLU A 63 0.98 -0.59 -4.98
N PRO A 64 1.90 -1.20 -4.23
CA PRO A 64 1.96 -2.65 -4.12
C PRO A 64 0.68 -3.22 -3.54
N THR A 65 0.02 -4.09 -4.30
CA THR A 65 -1.24 -4.69 -3.89
C THR A 65 -1.28 -6.18 -4.16
N MET A 66 -1.93 -6.90 -3.24
CA MET A 66 -2.32 -8.28 -3.46
C MET A 66 -3.83 -8.32 -3.73
N GLN A 67 -4.22 -8.73 -4.94
CA GLN A 67 -5.62 -8.77 -5.35
C GLN A 67 -5.91 -10.09 -6.07
N SER A 68 -6.74 -10.93 -5.45
CA SER A 68 -7.38 -12.05 -6.15
C SER A 68 -8.58 -11.49 -6.92
N ARG A 69 -8.57 -11.63 -8.25
CA ARG A 69 -9.63 -11.12 -9.13
C ARG A 69 -10.26 -12.28 -9.90
N TYR A 70 -11.57 -12.23 -10.11
CA TYR A 70 -12.30 -13.20 -10.95
C TYR A 70 -11.91 -13.14 -12.44
N ILE A 71 -11.33 -12.02 -12.88
CA ILE A 71 -10.89 -11.77 -14.25
C ILE A 71 -9.42 -11.32 -14.20
N LYS A 72 -8.57 -11.99 -14.98
CA LYS A 72 -7.13 -11.73 -15.07
C LYS A 72 -6.86 -10.42 -15.81
N GLU A 73 -6.49 -9.38 -15.08
CA GLU A 73 -5.88 -8.19 -15.67
C GLU A 73 -4.37 -8.31 -15.47
N SER A 74 -3.65 -8.50 -16.58
CA SER A 74 -2.19 -8.52 -16.70
C SER A 74 -1.43 -9.54 -15.83
N ASP A 75 -0.80 -10.54 -16.49
CA ASP A 75 0.29 -11.30 -15.89
C ASP A 75 1.44 -10.34 -15.57
N LEU A 76 1.65 -10.03 -14.29
CA LEU A 76 2.99 -9.64 -13.85
C LEU A 76 3.84 -10.90 -13.88
N SER A 77 5.05 -10.83 -14.41
CA SER A 77 5.95 -11.98 -14.68
C SER A 77 6.32 -12.82 -13.45
N HIS A 78 5.91 -12.39 -12.26
CA HIS A 78 6.23 -13.01 -10.97
C HIS A 78 4.98 -13.37 -10.15
N ASP A 79 3.79 -13.31 -10.75
CA ASP A 79 2.57 -13.79 -10.13
C ASP A 79 2.45 -15.30 -10.29
N VAL A 80 2.12 -15.99 -9.19
CA VAL A 80 1.77 -17.42 -9.19
C VAL A 80 0.27 -17.55 -8.94
N TRP A 81 -0.44 -18.03 -9.95
CA TRP A 81 -1.87 -18.23 -9.93
C TRP A 81 -2.23 -19.70 -9.76
N GLU A 82 -3.31 -19.97 -9.03
CA GLU A 82 -3.97 -21.26 -8.97
C GLU A 82 -5.37 -21.16 -9.59
N THR A 83 -5.68 -22.07 -10.50
CA THR A 83 -6.96 -22.07 -11.23
C THR A 83 -7.96 -23.01 -10.56
N TYR A 84 -9.11 -22.46 -10.16
CA TYR A 84 -10.26 -23.20 -9.68
C TYR A 84 -11.38 -23.17 -10.73
N SER A 85 -12.40 -24.04 -10.54
CA SER A 85 -13.57 -24.08 -11.42
C SER A 85 -14.38 -22.78 -11.45
N TRP A 86 -14.23 -21.93 -10.43
CA TRP A 86 -14.96 -20.67 -10.26
C TRP A 86 -14.13 -19.42 -10.55
N GLY A 87 -12.82 -19.56 -10.80
CA GLY A 87 -11.94 -18.42 -11.06
C GLY A 87 -10.46 -18.72 -10.80
N GLU A 88 -9.64 -17.68 -10.98
CA GLU A 88 -8.21 -17.73 -10.70
C GLU A 88 -7.91 -17.04 -9.37
N PHE A 89 -6.97 -17.62 -8.63
CA PHE A 89 -6.62 -17.18 -7.29
C PHE A 89 -5.12 -16.93 -7.19
N LEU A 90 -4.72 -15.76 -6.70
CA LEU A 90 -3.32 -15.38 -6.58
C LEU A 90 -2.72 -16.04 -5.34
N ARG A 91 -1.77 -16.96 -5.52
CA ARG A 91 -1.07 -17.67 -4.44
C ARG A 91 0.15 -16.90 -3.97
N SER A 92 0.89 -16.31 -4.91
CA SER A 92 1.98 -15.41 -4.56
C SER A 92 2.20 -14.32 -5.59
N ARG A 93 2.74 -13.20 -5.11
CA ARG A 93 3.23 -12.09 -5.92
C ARG A 93 4.56 -11.60 -5.38
N GLU A 94 5.50 -11.39 -6.28
CA GLU A 94 6.73 -10.65 -6.00
C GLU A 94 6.79 -9.39 -6.86
N GLU A 95 7.03 -8.25 -6.22
CA GLU A 95 7.11 -6.97 -6.91
C GLU A 95 8.19 -6.05 -6.32
N THR A 96 8.62 -5.08 -7.13
CA THR A 96 9.57 -4.05 -6.72
C THR A 96 8.87 -2.71 -6.63
N PHE A 97 9.00 -2.05 -5.48
CA PHE A 97 8.38 -0.76 -5.19
C PHE A 97 9.44 0.31 -4.99
N LEU A 98 9.39 1.38 -5.78
CA LEU A 98 10.21 2.57 -5.57
C LEU A 98 9.51 3.43 -4.53
N ALA A 99 10.04 3.44 -3.31
CA ALA A 99 9.37 4.02 -2.17
C ALA A 99 9.20 5.53 -2.32
N MET A 100 8.02 6.01 -1.92
CA MET A 100 7.83 7.44 -1.70
C MET A 100 8.59 7.87 -0.47
N THR A 101 9.20 9.04 -0.53
CA THR A 101 9.93 9.63 0.59
C THR A 101 9.25 10.90 1.07
N ILE A 102 9.39 11.16 2.38
CA ILE A 102 8.78 12.29 3.07
C ILE A 102 9.74 12.85 4.11
N SER A 103 9.73 14.16 4.35
CA SER A 103 10.52 14.74 5.46
C SER A 103 9.92 14.41 6.83
N SER A 104 10.74 14.01 7.80
CA SER A 104 10.32 13.77 9.20
C SER A 104 9.79 15.01 9.91
N SER A 105 10.15 16.20 9.44
CA SER A 105 9.55 17.46 9.90
C SER A 105 8.02 17.45 9.79
N ARG A 106 7.46 16.65 8.89
CA ARG A 106 6.01 16.47 8.69
C ARG A 106 5.31 15.73 9.82
N LEU A 107 6.00 14.86 10.57
CA LEU A 107 5.36 14.17 11.70
C LEU A 107 4.84 15.14 12.76
N ASN A 108 5.42 16.34 12.81
CA ASN A 108 5.00 17.43 13.68
C ASN A 108 3.99 18.37 13.02
N HIS A 109 3.60 18.14 11.76
CA HIS A 109 2.66 19.00 11.04
C HIS A 109 1.23 18.75 11.55
N PRO A 110 0.44 19.79 11.84
CA PRO A 110 -0.94 19.64 12.33
C PRO A 110 -1.83 18.77 11.44
N ALA A 111 -1.59 18.72 10.13
CA ALA A 111 -2.35 17.85 9.22
C ALA A 111 -2.12 16.34 9.47
N PHE A 112 -0.93 15.94 9.93
CA PHE A 112 -0.59 14.54 10.26
C PHE A 112 -1.01 14.13 11.68
N ILE A 113 -1.10 15.10 12.59
CA ILE A 113 -1.58 14.88 13.97
C ILE A 113 -3.11 14.68 14.00
N ARG A 114 -3.83 14.95 12.90
CA ARG A 114 -5.30 14.81 12.80
C ARG A 114 -5.81 13.38 12.56
N GLY A 115 -5.04 12.38 12.94
CA GLY A 115 -5.53 11.01 13.15
C GLY A 115 -6.38 10.87 14.42
N ASN A 116 -7.37 11.75 14.66
CA ASN A 116 -8.33 11.63 15.77
C ASN A 116 -9.37 10.50 15.56
N ARG A 117 -9.07 9.50 14.73
CA ARG A 117 -9.82 8.24 14.67
C ARG A 117 -9.32 7.26 15.73
N LEU A 118 -9.02 7.75 16.93
CA LEU A 118 -8.98 6.87 18.08
C LEU A 118 -10.44 6.45 18.31
N PRO A 119 -10.77 5.14 18.28
CA PRO A 119 -12.12 4.68 18.51
C PRO A 119 -12.59 5.26 19.83
N GLN A 120 -13.52 6.21 19.74
CA GLN A 120 -14.15 6.78 20.92
C GLN A 120 -15.14 5.73 21.42
N THR A 121 -15.21 5.55 22.73
CA THR A 121 -16.10 4.55 23.35
C THR A 121 -17.58 4.77 23.01
N ASP A 122 -17.97 5.99 22.63
CA ASP A 122 -19.31 6.32 22.14
C ASP A 122 -19.60 5.82 20.71
N GLN A 123 -18.56 5.48 19.95
CA GLN A 123 -18.65 4.90 18.59
C GLN A 123 -18.52 3.37 18.59
N ALA A 124 -18.30 2.75 19.76
CA ALA A 124 -18.18 1.30 19.87
C ALA A 124 -19.56 0.61 19.93
N ILE A 125 -19.76 -0.41 19.10
CA ILE A 125 -20.88 -1.35 19.27
C ILE A 125 -20.47 -2.36 20.35
N ILE A 126 -21.03 -2.22 21.55
CA ILE A 126 -20.82 -3.16 22.64
C ILE A 126 -21.71 -4.37 22.41
N ILE A 127 -21.09 -5.53 22.15
CA ILE A 127 -21.79 -6.81 22.13
C ILE A 127 -21.52 -7.49 23.47
N SER A 128 -22.52 -7.47 24.36
CA SER A 128 -22.52 -8.25 25.59
C SER A 128 -23.02 -9.67 25.31
N SER A 129 -22.39 -10.66 25.94
CA SER A 129 -22.81 -12.07 25.94
C SER A 129 -24.04 -12.30 26.80
#